data_AF-A0A5K0VUS4-F1
#
_entry.id   AF-A0A5K0VUS4-F1
#
_cell.length_a   1.000
_cell.length_b   1.000
_cell.length_c   1.000
_cell.angle_alpha   90.00
_cell.angle_beta   90.00
_cell.angle_gamma   90.00
#
_symmetry.space_group_name_H-M   'P 1'
#
loop_
_entity.id
_entity.type
_entity.pdbx_description
1 polymer ?
#
loop_
_entity_poly.entity_id
_entity_poly.type
_entity_poly.pdbx_seq_one_letter_code
_entity_poly.pdbx_strand_id
1 'polypeptide(L)' 'MVQEVRVRFAGFGAVEDEWVNVKRAVRQRSLPLEPSECTRVKPGDLVLCFR' A
#
# COMPACT_ATOMS: atom_id res chain seq x y z
N MET A 1 -18.51 8.19 10.21
CA MET A 1 -18.97 7.08 9.35
C MET A 1 -17.74 6.31 8.87
N VAL A 2 -17.74 5.00 9.03
CA VAL A 2 -16.66 4.11 8.61
C VAL A 2 -17.03 3.61 7.22
N GLN A 3 -16.37 4.10 6.17
CA GLN A 3 -16.61 3.63 4.79
C GLN A 3 -15.67 2.47 4.48
N GLU A 4 -16.25 1.36 4.03
CA GLU A 4 -15.51 0.19 3.56
C GLU A 4 -15.73 -0.04 2.07
N VAL A 5 -14.77 -0.70 1.44
CA VAL A 5 -14.82 -1.12 0.03
C VAL A 5 -14.29 -2.55 -0.08
N ARG A 6 -14.86 -3.32 -0.99
CA ARG A 6 -14.37 -4.66 -1.32
C ARG A 6 -13.24 -4.56 -2.35
N VAL A 7 -12.05 -5.04 -2.03
CA VAL A 7 -10.88 -5.03 -2.91
C VAL A 7 -10.50 -6.44 -3.35
N ARG A 8 -9.94 -6.55 -4.56
CA ARG A 8 -9.26 -7.76 -5.04
C ARG A 8 -7.75 -7.53 -5.04
N PHE A 9 -7.01 -8.38 -4.35
CA PHE A 9 -5.56 -8.30 -4.34
C PHE A 9 -4.98 -8.78 -5.68
N ALA A 10 -3.96 -8.08 -6.18
CA ALA A 10 -3.30 -8.47 -7.42
C ALA A 10 -2.63 -9.84 -7.26
N GLY A 11 -2.88 -10.75 -8.21
CA GLY A 11 -2.38 -12.14 -8.16
C GLY A 11 -3.28 -13.13 -7.42
N PHE A 12 -4.40 -12.68 -6.85
CA PHE A 12 -5.36 -13.54 -6.14
C PHE A 12 -6.72 -13.59 -6.86
N GLY A 13 -7.53 -14.60 -6.50
CA GLY A 13 -8.88 -14.79 -7.01
C GLY A 13 -9.93 -14.00 -6.22
N ALA A 14 -11.20 -14.28 -6.50
CA ALA A 14 -12.33 -13.64 -5.81
C ALA A 14 -12.57 -14.16 -4.39
N VAL A 15 -11.98 -15.32 -4.06
CA VAL A 15 -12.10 -15.96 -2.74
C VAL A 15 -11.34 -15.16 -1.70
N GLU A 16 -10.24 -14.52 -2.10
CA GLU A 16 -9.38 -13.70 -1.25
C GLU A 16 -9.78 -12.21 -1.25
N ASP A 17 -10.92 -11.85 -1.82
CA ASP A 17 -11.41 -10.46 -1.77
C ASP A 17 -11.75 -10.06 -0.32
N GLU A 18 -11.35 -8.86 0.10
CA GLU A 18 -11.57 -8.37 1.46
C GLU A 18 -12.30 -7.02 1.48
N TRP A 19 -13.14 -6.82 2.50
CA TRP A 19 -13.68 -5.50 2.84
C TRP A 19 -12.65 -4.74 3.70
N VAL A 20 -12.23 -3.57 3.22
CA VAL A 20 -11.20 -2.77 3.89
C VAL A 20 -11.68 -1.35 4.14
N ASN A 21 -11.24 -0.77 5.26
CA ASN A 21 -11.53 0.62 5.59
C ASN A 21 -10.84 1.58 4.60
N VAL A 22 -11.61 2.41 3.90
CA VAL A 22 -11.06 3.30 2.85
C VAL A 22 -10.01 4.26 3.41
N LYS A 23 -10.26 4.89 4.56
CA LYS A 23 -9.36 5.92 5.11
C LYS A 23 -8.08 5.35 5.71
N ARG A 24 -8.14 4.13 6.25
CA ARG A 24 -7.04 3.53 7.03
C ARG A 24 -6.25 2.47 6.26
N ALA A 25 -6.85 1.82 5.27
CA ALA A 25 -6.27 0.66 4.61
C ALA A 25 -6.13 0.81 3.08
N VAL A 26 -6.67 1.87 2.48
CA VAL A 26 -6.50 2.16 1.05
C VAL A 26 -5.67 3.42 0.88
N ARG A 27 -4.61 3.33 0.06
CA ARG A 27 -3.76 4.47 -0.32
C ARG A 27 -3.18 4.26 -1.71
N GLN A 28 -2.63 5.31 -2.30
CA GLN A 28 -1.82 5.17 -3.51
C GLN A 28 -0.63 4.22 -3.24
N ARG A 29 -0.34 3.35 -4.21
CA ARG A 29 0.76 2.38 -4.10
C ARG A 29 2.07 3.12 -3.82
N SER A 30 2.87 2.59 -2.89
CA SER A 30 4.23 3.06 -2.64
C SER A 30 5.07 2.95 -3.91
N LEU A 31 5.93 3.94 -4.16
CA LEU A 31 6.78 3.96 -5.35
C LEU A 31 8.12 3.27 -5.06
N PRO A 32 8.62 2.44 -6.00
CA PRO A 32 10.01 2.01 -5.94
C PRO A 32 10.92 3.22 -6.13
N LEU A 33 12.13 3.13 -5.57
CA LEU A 33 13.19 4.11 -5.79
C LEU A 33 14.35 3.41 -6.48
N GLU A 34 14.83 4.00 -7.56
CA GLU A 34 16.02 3.52 -8.24
C GLU A 34 17.29 3.81 -7.42
N PRO A 35 18.42 3.13 -7.67
CA PRO A 35 19.66 3.38 -6.94
C PRO A 35 20.12 4.85 -7.00
N SER A 36 19.91 5.52 -8.13
CA SER A 36 20.20 6.95 -8.32
C SER A 36 19.33 7.88 -7.47
N GLU A 37 18.23 7.37 -6.92
CA GLU A 37 17.23 8.10 -6.14
C GLU A 37 17.33 7.83 -4.63
N CYS A 38 18.29 7.02 -4.19
CA CYS A 38 18.44 6.61 -2.79
C CYS A 38 18.53 7.78 -1.80
N THR A 39 19.07 8.92 -2.24
CA THR A 39 19.21 10.13 -1.42
C THR A 39 17.87 10.78 -1.07
N ARG A 40 16.77 10.39 -1.71
CA ARG A 40 15.42 10.89 -1.44
C ARG A 40 14.83 10.36 -0.14
N VAL A 41 15.31 9.22 0.37
CA VAL A 41 14.87 8.67 1.66
C VAL A 41 15.64 9.34 2.80
N LYS A 42 14.92 9.87 3.79
CA LYS A 42 15.46 10.54 4.97
C LYS A 42 15.01 9.86 6.26
N PRO A 43 15.76 10.04 7.37
CA PRO A 43 15.30 9.59 8.68
C PRO A 43 13.91 10.17 9.01
N GLY A 44 12.97 9.28 9.37
CA GLY A 44 11.59 9.64 9.68
C GLY A 44 10.59 9.41 8.53
N ASP A 45 11.06 9.16 7.31
CA ASP A 45 10.17 8.86 6.19
C ASP A 45 9.43 7.53 6.38
N LEU A 46 8.15 7.51 6.02
CA LEU A 46 7.33 6.30 6.00
C LEU A 46 7.61 5.51 4.71
N VAL A 47 8.23 4.34 4.85
CA VAL A 47 8.54 3.43 3.75
C VAL A 47 7.80 2.10 3.88
N LEU A 48 7.54 1.45 2.74
CA LEU A 48 7.07 0.06 2.72
C LEU A 48 8.31 -0.85 2.67
N CYS A 49 8.50 -1.67 3.70
CA CYS A 49 9.64 -2.59 3.78
C CYS A 49 9.24 -4.01 3.37
N PHE A 50 10.14 -4.72 2.70
CA PHE A 50 10.11 -6.18 2.64
C PHE A 50 10.70 -6.72 3.94
N ARG A 51 9.92 -7.50 4.70
CA ARG A 51 10.31 -8.05 6.01
C ARG A 51 10.14 -9.56 6.01
#